data_AF-B1LS47-F1
#
_entry.id   AF-B1LS47-F1
#
_cell.length_a   1.000
_cell.length_b   1.000
_cell.length_c   1.000
_cell.angle_alpha   90.00
_cell.angle_beta   90.00
_cell.angle_gamma   90.00
#
_symmetry.space_group_name_H-M   'P 1'
#
loop_
_entity.id
_entity.type
_entity.pdbx_description
1 polymer ?
#
loop_
_entity_poly.entity_id
_entity_poly.type
_entity_poly.pdbx_seq_one_letter_code
_entity_poly.pdbx_strand_id
1 'polypeptide(L)'
;MIIRDFLAWTQDASAERRAEATATLARTYLYGDLGAEAAWEAKTALLALLDDPSPRVRRALAETCAASARTPRPLVVALSCDVPEVARPVLARSPVLTDADLVDAAALGDESTRAVIAARHHLSHAVAGALSEIGETDTLVVLAANPTAKITAGRMLRMIERRGDEAALREALLTRADLPPEVRHALGIAVARALTGFVTDRAWLGTERCDRMSREAGERVALEACDGFGAAAVTRLVTHLRATRQLTAGLILRAVLSGRTDFALAALAELSGQDHAGVARAMRDPRLFADLHDRAGLPGALLPAMQAALSAWQDLVRGAAPVRGTGLSRRLIESAIAACGDLSDPDMHPVIALLNRYEAEAARDEAREVARAIAAQALARETARREAEAADAAWRAALETQRRTAFAKEADMKAPLVVAVPETADVPLEVEPVNPVGAILDALPEQILAWYRPEELDPEVQAATDLVLDGLGDSLLDHFRASQDRAEPEPDASADKPERIAA
;
A
#
# COMPACT_ATOMS: atom_id res chain seq x y z
N MET A 1 -22.95 38.83 -41.80
CA MET A 1 -24.17 39.61 -41.40
C MET A 1 -24.60 39.32 -39.95
N ILE A 2 -24.27 38.15 -39.39
CA ILE A 2 -24.71 37.71 -38.05
C ILE A 2 -24.03 38.52 -36.93
N ILE A 3 -22.84 39.06 -37.16
CA ILE A 3 -22.07 39.77 -36.11
C ILE A 3 -22.55 41.15 -35.79
N ARG A 4 -22.95 41.93 -36.80
CA ARG A 4 -23.42 43.29 -36.54
C ARG A 4 -24.69 43.23 -35.69
N ASP A 5 -25.57 42.29 -36.00
CA ASP A 5 -26.82 42.07 -35.26
C ASP A 5 -26.57 41.50 -33.86
N PHE A 6 -25.63 40.54 -33.72
CA PHE A 6 -25.23 40.02 -32.41
C PHE A 6 -24.63 41.11 -31.52
N LEU A 7 -23.65 41.88 -32.05
CA LEU A 7 -23.00 42.95 -31.30
C LEU A 7 -23.98 44.07 -30.94
N ALA A 8 -24.87 44.46 -31.87
CA ALA A 8 -25.91 45.45 -31.60
C ALA A 8 -26.89 44.98 -30.52
N TRP A 9 -27.36 43.73 -30.58
CA TRP A 9 -28.26 43.17 -29.57
C TRP A 9 -27.60 43.06 -28.19
N THR A 10 -26.30 42.76 -28.14
CA THR A 10 -25.56 42.70 -26.87
C THR A 10 -25.38 44.07 -26.20
N GLN A 11 -25.63 45.21 -26.86
CA GLN A 11 -25.50 46.52 -26.21
C GLN A 11 -26.60 46.78 -25.16
N ASP A 12 -27.82 46.29 -25.39
CA ASP A 12 -28.99 46.54 -24.52
C ASP A 12 -29.39 45.35 -23.63
N ALA A 13 -28.74 44.19 -23.81
CA ALA A 13 -29.06 42.97 -23.08
C ALA A 13 -28.46 42.93 -21.66
N SER A 14 -29.14 42.27 -20.73
CA SER A 14 -28.60 42.00 -19.38
C SER A 14 -27.34 41.14 -19.46
N ALA A 15 -26.45 41.26 -18.46
CA ALA A 15 -25.20 40.49 -18.42
C ALA A 15 -25.42 38.98 -18.51
N GLU A 16 -26.52 38.47 -17.94
CA GLU A 16 -26.89 37.06 -18.01
C GLU A 16 -27.23 36.62 -19.44
N ARG A 17 -28.07 37.38 -20.15
CA ARG A 17 -28.42 37.11 -21.55
C ARG A 17 -27.19 37.20 -22.46
N ARG A 18 -26.30 38.16 -22.20
CA ARG A 18 -25.03 38.26 -22.95
C ARG A 18 -24.12 37.06 -22.68
N ALA A 19 -24.05 36.57 -21.45
CA ALA A 19 -23.26 35.40 -21.10
C ALA A 19 -23.78 34.14 -21.82
N GLU A 20 -25.10 33.94 -21.85
CA GLU A 20 -25.73 32.82 -22.57
C GLU A 20 -25.48 32.90 -24.08
N ALA A 21 -25.65 34.09 -24.66
CA ALA A 21 -25.40 34.33 -26.08
C ALA A 21 -23.91 34.12 -26.43
N THR A 22 -23.01 34.56 -25.56
CA THR A 22 -21.56 34.36 -25.68
C THR A 22 -21.20 32.88 -25.66
N ALA A 23 -21.73 32.12 -24.71
CA ALA A 23 -21.50 30.68 -24.64
C ALA A 23 -22.02 29.97 -25.90
N THR A 24 -23.16 30.42 -26.44
CA THR A 24 -23.72 29.88 -27.68
C THR A 24 -22.85 30.18 -28.88
N LEU A 25 -22.44 31.44 -29.06
CA LEU A 25 -21.51 31.84 -30.13
C LEU A 25 -20.18 31.07 -30.06
N ALA A 26 -19.62 30.94 -28.85
CA ALA A 26 -18.39 30.19 -28.61
C ALA A 26 -18.55 28.71 -28.99
N ARG A 27 -19.65 28.06 -28.60
CA ARG A 27 -19.94 26.67 -29.02
C ARG A 27 -20.08 26.55 -30.53
N THR A 28 -20.79 27.46 -31.18
CA THR A 28 -20.95 27.47 -32.64
C THR A 28 -19.60 27.66 -33.34
N TYR A 29 -18.71 28.50 -32.82
CA TYR A 29 -17.36 28.64 -33.36
C TYR A 29 -16.51 27.37 -33.21
N LEU A 30 -16.56 26.74 -32.02
CA LEU A 30 -15.69 25.61 -31.69
C LEU A 30 -16.17 24.28 -32.28
N TYR A 31 -17.46 24.09 -32.44
CA TYR A 31 -18.06 22.80 -32.82
C TYR A 31 -18.98 22.88 -34.04
N GLY A 32 -19.37 24.08 -34.47
CA GLY A 32 -20.17 24.27 -35.68
C GLY A 32 -19.34 24.10 -36.95
N ASP A 33 -20.03 23.69 -38.02
CA ASP A 33 -19.49 23.64 -39.37
C ASP A 33 -19.70 25.01 -40.04
N LEU A 34 -18.87 25.98 -39.61
CA LEU A 34 -18.89 27.33 -40.15
C LEU A 34 -18.00 27.42 -41.39
N GLY A 35 -18.52 28.00 -42.48
CA GLY A 35 -17.70 28.44 -43.60
C GLY A 35 -16.65 29.49 -43.18
N ALA A 36 -15.62 29.68 -44.00
CA ALA A 36 -14.46 30.51 -43.65
C ALA A 36 -14.82 31.95 -43.23
N GLU A 37 -15.76 32.59 -43.93
CA GLU A 37 -16.23 33.94 -43.62
C GLU A 37 -16.96 33.99 -42.27
N ALA A 38 -17.90 33.07 -42.03
CA ALA A 38 -18.65 32.99 -40.78
C ALA A 38 -17.75 32.64 -39.57
N ALA A 39 -16.71 31.82 -39.79
CA ALA A 39 -15.73 31.50 -38.76
C ALA A 39 -14.83 32.71 -38.43
N TRP A 40 -14.40 33.48 -39.45
CA TRP A 40 -13.64 34.71 -39.25
C TRP A 40 -14.46 35.77 -38.52
N GLU A 41 -15.72 35.92 -38.94
CA GLU A 41 -16.71 36.69 -38.23
C GLU A 41 -16.71 36.22 -36.77
N ALA A 42 -17.17 35.00 -36.47
CA ALA A 42 -17.39 34.54 -35.10
C ALA A 42 -16.16 34.71 -34.20
N LYS A 43 -14.95 34.42 -34.72
CA LYS A 43 -13.69 34.68 -34.02
C LYS A 43 -13.54 36.15 -33.61
N THR A 44 -13.86 37.08 -34.50
CA THR A 44 -13.78 38.53 -34.24
C THR A 44 -14.75 38.96 -33.15
N ALA A 45 -15.98 38.45 -33.16
CA ALA A 45 -16.94 38.72 -32.09
C ALA A 45 -16.49 38.15 -30.74
N LEU A 46 -15.93 36.93 -30.71
CA LEU A 46 -15.39 36.34 -29.47
C LEU A 46 -14.25 37.17 -28.88
N LEU A 47 -13.36 37.71 -29.71
CA LEU A 47 -12.28 38.58 -29.25
C LEU A 47 -12.81 39.92 -28.72
N ALA A 48 -13.83 40.50 -29.35
CA ALA A 48 -14.46 41.73 -28.85
C ALA A 48 -15.14 41.54 -27.48
N LEU A 49 -15.64 40.33 -27.18
CA LEU A 49 -16.25 40.00 -25.88
C LEU A 49 -15.23 39.93 -24.72
N LEU A 50 -13.93 39.95 -24.99
CA LEU A 50 -12.91 40.12 -23.95
C LEU A 50 -13.05 41.46 -23.22
N ASP A 51 -13.59 42.47 -23.90
CA ASP A 51 -13.78 43.81 -23.34
C ASP A 51 -15.17 43.98 -22.69
N ASP A 52 -15.98 42.90 -22.53
CA ASP A 52 -17.28 43.01 -21.85
C ASP A 52 -17.06 43.43 -20.38
N PRO A 53 -17.76 44.47 -19.88
CA PRO A 53 -17.57 44.97 -18.52
C PRO A 53 -17.97 43.95 -17.44
N SER A 54 -18.82 42.97 -17.77
CA SER A 54 -19.27 41.96 -16.82
C SER A 54 -18.33 40.75 -16.78
N PRO A 55 -17.73 40.41 -15.62
CA PRO A 55 -16.92 39.20 -15.48
C PRO A 55 -17.74 37.93 -15.71
N ARG A 56 -19.07 37.97 -15.58
CA ARG A 56 -19.95 36.83 -15.87
C ARG A 56 -19.92 36.43 -17.35
N VAL A 57 -19.86 37.42 -18.24
CA VAL A 57 -19.80 37.19 -19.70
C VAL A 57 -18.43 36.61 -20.07
N ARG A 58 -17.35 37.22 -19.58
CA ARG A 58 -15.98 36.74 -19.82
C ARG A 58 -15.74 35.35 -19.21
N ARG A 59 -16.36 35.06 -18.06
CA ARG A 59 -16.35 33.72 -17.46
C ARG A 59 -17.09 32.70 -18.32
N ALA A 60 -18.27 33.03 -18.86
CA ALA A 60 -18.98 32.13 -19.77
C ALA A 60 -18.16 31.82 -21.03
N LEU A 61 -17.43 32.82 -21.54
CA LEU A 61 -16.47 32.65 -22.62
C LEU A 61 -15.33 31.70 -22.21
N ALA A 62 -14.69 31.94 -21.06
CA ALA A 62 -13.64 31.09 -20.53
C ALA A 62 -14.09 29.64 -20.31
N GLU A 63 -15.22 29.42 -19.66
CA GLU A 63 -15.75 28.09 -19.37
C GLU A 63 -16.01 27.30 -20.66
N THR A 64 -16.60 27.94 -21.67
CA THR A 64 -16.92 27.33 -22.97
C THR A 64 -15.66 27.03 -23.78
N CYS A 65 -14.69 27.93 -23.78
CA CYS A 65 -13.48 27.82 -24.59
C CYS A 65 -12.37 26.99 -23.93
N ALA A 66 -12.43 26.79 -22.61
CA ALA A 66 -11.30 26.30 -21.83
C ALA A 66 -10.77 24.93 -22.24
N ALA A 67 -11.59 24.00 -22.75
CA ALA A 67 -11.13 22.65 -23.07
C ALA A 67 -10.80 22.42 -24.56
N SER A 68 -11.00 23.41 -25.43
CA SER A 68 -10.90 23.21 -26.87
C SER A 68 -9.56 23.66 -27.45
N ALA A 69 -8.94 22.78 -28.25
CA ALA A 69 -7.74 23.10 -29.03
C ALA A 69 -8.03 24.02 -30.23
N ARG A 70 -9.31 24.16 -30.62
CA ARG A 70 -9.75 25.10 -31.67
C ARG A 70 -9.88 26.54 -31.16
N THR A 71 -9.77 26.76 -29.85
CA THR A 71 -9.90 28.10 -29.27
C THR A 71 -8.76 29.00 -29.76
N PRO A 72 -9.03 30.26 -30.19
CA PRO A 72 -7.99 31.16 -30.63
C PRO A 72 -7.00 31.45 -29.49
N ARG A 73 -5.70 31.25 -29.72
CA ARG A 73 -4.66 31.51 -28.71
C ARG A 73 -4.73 32.91 -28.08
N PRO A 74 -4.93 34.02 -28.82
CA PRO A 74 -5.06 35.35 -28.21
C PRO A 74 -6.21 35.44 -27.20
N LEU A 75 -7.31 34.72 -27.45
CA LEU A 75 -8.46 34.67 -26.54
C LEU A 75 -8.09 33.97 -25.22
N VAL A 76 -7.44 32.81 -25.31
CA VAL A 76 -7.04 32.03 -24.12
C VAL A 76 -6.03 32.80 -23.26
N VAL A 77 -5.02 33.42 -23.89
CA VAL A 77 -4.00 34.19 -23.18
C VAL A 77 -4.63 35.38 -22.45
N ALA A 78 -5.50 36.14 -23.13
CA ALA A 78 -6.20 37.26 -22.49
C ALA A 78 -7.05 36.81 -21.29
N LEU A 79 -7.84 35.73 -21.44
CA LEU A 79 -8.65 35.19 -20.35
C LEU A 79 -7.80 34.68 -19.19
N SER A 80 -6.59 34.14 -19.46
CA SER A 80 -5.69 33.64 -18.41
C SER A 80 -5.09 34.73 -17.54
N CYS A 81 -5.07 35.98 -18.03
CA CYS A 81 -4.59 37.16 -17.30
C CYS A 81 -5.72 37.97 -16.64
N ASP A 82 -6.97 37.51 -16.73
CA ASP A 82 -8.14 38.17 -16.16
C ASP A 82 -8.27 37.89 -14.65
N VAL A 83 -9.34 38.38 -14.03
CA VAL A 83 -9.68 38.09 -12.63
C VAL A 83 -9.77 36.58 -12.38
N PRO A 84 -9.46 36.09 -11.17
CA PRO A 84 -9.30 34.66 -10.91
C PRO A 84 -10.49 33.78 -11.33
N GLU A 85 -11.73 34.27 -11.17
CA GLU A 85 -12.94 33.53 -11.57
C GLU A 85 -13.05 33.28 -13.07
N VAL A 86 -12.44 34.14 -13.90
CA VAL A 86 -12.40 34.03 -15.37
C VAL A 86 -11.17 33.25 -15.82
N ALA A 87 -10.02 33.48 -15.18
CA ALA A 87 -8.76 32.86 -15.54
C ALA A 87 -8.69 31.36 -15.19
N ARG A 88 -9.20 30.95 -14.03
CA ARG A 88 -9.10 29.57 -13.54
C ARG A 88 -9.64 28.52 -14.52
N PRO A 89 -10.83 28.69 -15.16
CA PRO A 89 -11.30 27.73 -16.16
C PRO A 89 -10.29 27.46 -17.28
N VAL A 90 -9.66 28.48 -17.86
CA VAL A 90 -8.70 28.30 -18.96
C VAL A 90 -7.36 27.75 -18.44
N LEU A 91 -6.89 28.23 -17.28
CA LEU A 91 -5.68 27.73 -16.63
C LEU A 91 -5.81 26.27 -16.20
N ALA A 92 -7.00 25.79 -15.87
CA ALA A 92 -7.23 24.41 -15.44
C ALA A 92 -7.09 23.37 -16.56
N ARG A 93 -7.45 23.73 -17.80
CA ARG A 93 -7.66 22.70 -18.85
C ARG A 93 -7.34 23.11 -20.28
N SER A 94 -6.94 24.35 -20.55
CA SER A 94 -6.63 24.75 -21.92
C SER A 94 -5.41 24.04 -22.49
N PRO A 95 -5.53 23.35 -23.63
CA PRO A 95 -4.40 22.74 -24.33
C PRO A 95 -3.62 23.77 -25.16
N VAL A 96 -4.14 25.00 -25.30
CA VAL A 96 -3.54 26.07 -26.12
C VAL A 96 -2.45 26.84 -25.35
N LEU A 97 -2.49 26.78 -24.01
CA LEU A 97 -1.49 27.39 -23.14
C LEU A 97 -0.17 26.61 -23.22
N THR A 98 0.92 27.36 -23.35
CA THR A 98 2.29 26.85 -23.27
C THR A 98 2.76 26.81 -21.82
N ASP A 99 3.87 26.11 -21.58
CA ASP A 99 4.53 26.11 -20.28
C ASP A 99 4.91 27.53 -19.82
N ALA A 100 5.34 28.40 -20.73
CA ALA A 100 5.65 29.80 -20.40
C ALA A 100 4.41 30.54 -19.88
N ASP A 101 3.27 30.39 -20.58
CA ASP A 101 2.02 31.03 -20.16
C ASP A 101 1.58 30.54 -18.75
N LEU A 102 1.74 29.24 -18.47
CA LEU A 102 1.39 28.65 -17.17
C LEU A 102 2.35 29.09 -16.05
N VAL A 103 3.64 29.22 -16.34
CA VAL A 103 4.63 29.72 -15.37
C VAL A 103 4.36 31.19 -15.05
N ASP A 104 4.08 32.02 -16.04
CA ASP A 104 3.75 33.44 -15.85
C ASP A 104 2.45 33.58 -15.04
N ALA A 105 1.43 32.79 -15.37
CA ALA A 105 0.17 32.76 -14.61
C ALA A 105 0.37 32.27 -13.16
N ALA A 106 1.25 31.30 -12.92
CA ALA A 106 1.57 30.84 -11.57
C ALA A 106 2.32 31.91 -10.75
N ALA A 107 3.18 32.70 -11.39
CA ALA A 107 3.94 33.78 -10.76
C ALA A 107 3.07 34.97 -10.36
N LEU A 108 2.09 35.34 -11.21
CA LEU A 108 1.18 36.46 -10.96
C LEU A 108 -0.07 36.07 -10.17
N GLY A 109 -0.44 34.80 -10.21
CA GLY A 109 -1.68 34.28 -9.61
C GLY A 109 -1.62 34.13 -8.10
N ASP A 110 -2.82 34.08 -7.50
CA ASP A 110 -3.01 33.70 -6.11
C ASP A 110 -2.82 32.20 -5.88
N GLU A 111 -2.83 31.79 -4.61
CA GLU A 111 -2.60 30.40 -4.22
C GLU A 111 -3.65 29.45 -4.82
N SER A 112 -4.92 29.86 -4.87
CA SER A 112 -5.97 29.04 -5.48
C SER A 112 -5.77 28.90 -7.00
N THR A 113 -5.25 29.92 -7.68
CA THR A 113 -4.89 29.84 -9.11
C THR A 113 -3.71 28.89 -9.33
N ARG A 114 -2.68 28.93 -8.48
CA ARG A 114 -1.56 27.97 -8.51
C ARG A 114 -2.03 26.53 -8.28
N ALA A 115 -2.93 26.31 -7.33
CA ALA A 115 -3.52 24.99 -7.08
C ALA A 115 -4.30 24.47 -8.31
N VAL A 116 -5.02 25.35 -9.02
CA VAL A 116 -5.69 24.99 -10.28
C VAL A 116 -4.68 24.57 -11.36
N ILE A 117 -3.55 25.29 -11.48
CA ILE A 117 -2.47 24.93 -12.43
C ILE A 117 -1.81 23.60 -12.00
N ALA A 118 -1.60 23.39 -10.70
CA ALA A 118 -1.03 22.15 -10.15
C ALA A 118 -1.90 20.92 -10.41
N ALA A 119 -3.23 21.09 -10.46
CA ALA A 119 -4.19 20.02 -10.73
C ALA A 119 -4.29 19.62 -12.22
N ARG A 120 -3.61 20.35 -13.13
CA ARG A 120 -3.66 20.05 -14.57
C ARG A 120 -3.13 18.65 -14.86
N HIS A 121 -3.78 17.96 -15.79
CA HIS A 121 -3.29 16.70 -16.32
C HIS A 121 -2.01 16.92 -17.15
N HIS A 122 -1.06 15.98 -17.06
CA HIS A 122 0.21 15.99 -17.80
C HIS A 122 1.09 17.24 -17.58
N LEU A 123 1.16 17.73 -16.35
CA LEU A 123 1.98 18.90 -16.03
C LEU A 123 3.47 18.64 -16.32
N SER A 124 4.12 19.55 -17.04
CA SER A 124 5.52 19.42 -17.44
C SER A 124 6.49 19.65 -16.27
N HIS A 125 7.77 19.28 -16.49
CA HIS A 125 8.84 19.54 -15.52
C HIS A 125 9.04 21.03 -15.23
N ALA A 126 8.85 21.89 -16.23
CA ALA A 126 9.03 23.33 -16.10
C ALA A 126 7.98 23.94 -15.17
N VAL A 127 6.70 23.66 -15.41
CA VAL A 127 5.61 24.20 -14.61
C VAL A 127 5.59 23.59 -13.22
N ALA A 128 5.77 22.26 -13.10
CA ALA A 128 5.89 21.60 -11.81
C ALA A 128 7.05 22.19 -10.99
N GLY A 129 8.21 22.42 -11.62
CA GLY A 129 9.36 23.02 -10.97
C GLY A 129 9.13 24.45 -10.47
N ALA A 130 8.41 25.27 -11.25
CA ALA A 130 8.02 26.62 -10.83
C ALA A 130 7.09 26.57 -9.63
N LEU A 131 6.03 25.74 -9.67
CA LEU A 131 5.08 25.58 -8.57
C LEU A 131 5.74 25.04 -7.30
N SER A 132 6.67 24.09 -7.41
CA SER A 132 7.45 23.60 -6.26
C SER A 132 8.24 24.71 -5.56
N GLU A 133 8.67 25.73 -6.30
CA GLU A 133 9.46 26.85 -5.77
C GLU A 133 8.60 27.93 -5.11
N ILE A 134 7.46 28.28 -5.72
CA ILE A 134 6.64 29.44 -5.29
C ILE A 134 5.32 29.07 -4.61
N GLY A 135 4.84 27.83 -4.75
CA GLY A 135 3.55 27.41 -4.19
C GLY A 135 3.57 27.35 -2.66
N GLU A 136 2.42 27.62 -2.04
CA GLU A 136 2.17 27.36 -0.62
C GLU A 136 1.60 25.95 -0.41
N THR A 137 1.24 25.60 0.83
CA THR A 137 0.83 24.23 1.19
C THR A 137 -0.24 23.65 0.27
N ASP A 138 -1.30 24.39 -0.02
CA ASP A 138 -2.42 23.90 -0.83
C ASP A 138 -1.96 23.52 -2.24
N THR A 139 -1.20 24.40 -2.90
CA THR A 139 -0.62 24.10 -4.23
C THR A 139 0.32 22.90 -4.16
N LEU A 140 1.19 22.84 -3.16
CA LEU A 140 2.17 21.75 -3.05
C LEU A 140 1.50 20.40 -2.80
N VAL A 141 0.45 20.37 -1.99
CA VAL A 141 -0.36 19.16 -1.74
C VAL A 141 -1.05 18.71 -3.03
N VAL A 142 -1.70 19.63 -3.75
CA VAL A 142 -2.34 19.33 -5.03
C VAL A 142 -1.33 18.84 -6.07
N LEU A 143 -0.16 19.48 -6.14
CA LEU A 143 0.92 19.09 -7.05
C LEU A 143 1.45 17.69 -6.72
N ALA A 144 1.71 17.41 -5.44
CA ALA A 144 2.19 16.10 -4.98
C ALA A 144 1.17 14.98 -5.28
N ALA A 145 -0.11 15.25 -5.01
CA ALA A 145 -1.22 14.33 -5.24
C ALA A 145 -1.55 14.13 -6.74
N ASN A 146 -0.99 14.93 -7.64
CA ASN A 146 -1.20 14.78 -9.08
C ASN A 146 -0.30 13.66 -9.65
N PRO A 147 -0.86 12.48 -10.00
CA PRO A 147 -0.06 11.35 -10.48
C PRO A 147 0.57 11.60 -11.85
N THR A 148 0.03 12.56 -12.62
CA THR A 148 0.49 12.85 -13.98
C THR A 148 1.48 14.00 -14.05
N ALA A 149 1.70 14.71 -12.93
CA ALA A 149 2.68 15.77 -12.85
C ALA A 149 4.10 15.20 -12.90
N LYS A 150 4.91 15.72 -13.81
CA LYS A 150 6.31 15.33 -13.97
C LYS A 150 7.19 16.06 -12.97
N ILE A 151 7.26 15.56 -11.74
CA ILE A 151 8.05 16.16 -10.66
C ILE A 151 9.39 15.42 -10.56
N THR A 152 10.50 16.15 -10.69
CA THR A 152 11.84 15.56 -10.50
C THR A 152 12.15 15.37 -9.01
N ALA A 153 13.04 14.42 -8.66
CA ALA A 153 13.50 14.19 -7.29
C ALA A 153 13.94 15.49 -6.58
N GLY A 154 14.74 16.33 -7.25
CA GLY A 154 15.20 17.60 -6.68
C GLY A 154 14.06 18.58 -6.36
N ARG A 155 12.97 18.57 -7.13
CA ARG A 155 11.79 19.41 -6.87
C ARG A 155 10.94 18.86 -5.72
N MET A 156 10.80 17.54 -5.60
CA MET A 156 10.18 16.93 -4.42
C MET A 156 10.98 17.24 -3.14
N LEU A 157 12.31 17.15 -3.20
CA LEU A 157 13.19 17.54 -2.10
C LEU A 157 13.02 19.02 -1.73
N ARG A 158 12.90 19.91 -2.72
CA ARG A 158 12.62 21.34 -2.49
C ARG A 158 11.28 21.57 -1.79
N MET A 159 10.25 20.82 -2.16
CA MET A 159 8.94 20.87 -1.49
C MET A 159 9.05 20.45 -0.02
N ILE A 160 9.80 19.39 0.28
CA ILE A 160 10.04 18.91 1.65
C ILE A 160 10.89 19.91 2.45
N GLU A 161 11.90 20.52 1.83
CA GLU A 161 12.72 21.54 2.48
C GLU A 161 11.87 22.73 2.95
N ARG A 162 10.93 23.18 2.11
CA ARG A 162 10.07 24.33 2.39
C ARG A 162 8.94 24.01 3.36
N ARG A 163 8.25 22.88 3.17
CA ARG A 163 6.97 22.55 3.85
C ARG A 163 6.89 21.10 4.35
N GLY A 164 8.03 20.47 4.65
CA GLY A 164 8.08 19.06 5.09
C GLY A 164 7.48 18.80 6.47
N ASP A 165 7.20 19.85 7.25
CA ASP A 165 6.45 19.79 8.51
C ASP A 165 4.94 19.52 8.27
N GLU A 166 4.40 20.00 7.15
CA GLU A 166 3.00 19.81 6.77
C GLU A 166 2.67 18.33 6.55
N ALA A 167 1.74 17.79 7.34
CA ALA A 167 1.37 16.38 7.28
C ALA A 167 0.72 16.00 5.94
N ALA A 168 -0.18 16.86 5.44
CA ALA A 168 -0.88 16.64 4.17
C ALA A 168 0.09 16.54 2.98
N LEU A 169 1.16 17.34 2.97
CA LEU A 169 2.17 17.28 1.91
C LEU A 169 2.96 15.96 1.97
N ARG A 170 3.36 15.55 3.18
CA ARG A 170 4.07 14.27 3.37
C ARG A 170 3.23 13.09 2.91
N GLU A 171 1.94 13.07 3.26
CA GLU A 171 1.00 12.03 2.83
C GLU A 171 0.83 12.01 1.30
N ALA A 172 0.63 13.18 0.68
CA ALA A 172 0.50 13.30 -0.76
C ALA A 172 1.76 12.84 -1.51
N LEU A 173 2.97 13.07 -0.96
CA LEU A 173 4.21 12.56 -1.56
C LEU A 173 4.39 11.04 -1.34
N LEU A 174 4.03 10.51 -0.17
CA LEU A 174 4.16 9.08 0.15
C LEU A 174 3.23 8.18 -0.68
N THR A 175 2.11 8.70 -1.15
CA THR A 175 1.18 7.95 -2.02
C THR A 175 1.65 7.85 -3.47
N ARG A 176 2.70 8.58 -3.86
CA ARG A 176 3.24 8.53 -5.23
C ARG A 176 4.00 7.24 -5.48
N ALA A 177 3.68 6.58 -6.60
CA ALA A 177 4.37 5.37 -7.04
C ALA A 177 5.82 5.61 -7.52
N ASP A 178 6.13 6.82 -7.99
CA ASP A 178 7.43 7.21 -8.56
C ASP A 178 8.39 7.82 -7.53
N LEU A 179 8.13 7.64 -6.23
CA LEU A 179 8.88 8.26 -5.14
C LEU A 179 10.34 7.75 -5.06
N PRO A 180 11.35 8.60 -5.34
CA PRO A 180 12.76 8.20 -5.28
C PRO A 180 13.23 7.93 -3.84
N PRO A 181 14.25 7.08 -3.63
CA PRO A 181 14.74 6.74 -2.29
C PRO A 181 15.27 7.96 -1.52
N GLU A 182 15.92 8.91 -2.19
CA GLU A 182 16.37 10.18 -1.59
C GLU A 182 15.21 11.01 -1.03
N VAL A 183 14.06 11.00 -1.69
CA VAL A 183 12.86 11.71 -1.25
C VAL A 183 12.19 10.97 -0.09
N ARG A 184 12.10 9.64 -0.18
CA ARG A 184 11.59 8.78 0.90
C ARG A 184 12.39 8.98 2.19
N HIS A 185 13.72 9.04 2.08
CA HIS A 185 14.59 9.35 3.19
C HIS A 185 14.31 10.73 3.80
N ALA A 186 14.25 11.78 2.97
CA ALA A 186 13.96 13.14 3.42
C ALA A 186 12.61 13.24 4.15
N LEU A 187 11.57 12.52 3.67
CA LEU A 187 10.27 12.43 4.33
C LEU A 187 10.37 11.77 5.71
N GLY A 188 11.11 10.66 5.83
CA GLY A 188 11.31 10.00 7.11
C GLY A 188 12.04 10.89 8.13
N ILE A 189 13.04 11.65 7.69
CA ILE A 189 13.72 12.65 8.53
C ILE A 189 12.77 13.77 8.96
N ALA A 190 11.92 14.26 8.05
CA ALA A 190 10.92 15.29 8.38
C ALA A 190 9.91 14.78 9.44
N VAL A 191 9.43 13.55 9.30
CA VAL A 191 8.56 12.89 10.29
C VAL A 191 9.28 12.75 11.63
N ALA A 192 10.51 12.23 11.63
CA ALA A 192 11.30 12.04 12.85
C ALA A 192 11.53 13.38 13.59
N ARG A 193 11.80 14.45 12.85
CA ARG A 193 11.97 15.80 13.41
C ARG A 193 10.66 16.33 14.02
N ALA A 194 9.53 16.17 13.31
CA ALA A 194 8.23 16.62 13.82
C ALA A 194 7.85 15.90 15.11
N LEU A 195 8.07 14.59 15.20
CA LEU A 195 7.82 13.81 16.42
C LEU A 195 8.77 14.19 17.55
N THR A 196 10.05 14.41 17.26
CA THR A 196 11.03 14.87 18.25
C THR A 196 10.67 16.24 18.81
N GLY A 197 10.24 17.18 17.98
CA GLY A 197 9.75 18.48 18.42
C GLY A 197 8.58 18.33 19.39
N PHE A 198 7.54 17.58 18.99
CA PHE A 198 6.37 17.33 19.84
C PHE A 198 6.72 16.71 21.20
N VAL A 199 7.58 15.69 21.23
CA VAL A 199 7.96 15.01 22.47
C VAL A 199 8.81 15.90 23.39
N THR A 200 9.68 16.73 22.80
CA THR A 200 10.54 17.67 23.54
C THR A 200 9.71 18.81 24.12
N ASP A 201 8.77 19.37 23.36
CA ASP A 201 7.86 20.44 23.82
C ASP A 201 6.98 20.00 25.00
N ARG A 202 6.67 18.70 25.06
CA ARG A 202 5.94 18.08 26.17
C ARG A 202 6.82 17.68 27.34
N ALA A 203 8.14 17.86 27.24
CA ALA A 203 9.14 17.46 28.24
C ALA A 203 9.09 15.96 28.62
N TRP A 204 8.64 15.09 27.72
CA TRP A 204 8.53 13.65 27.98
C TRP A 204 9.87 12.93 27.90
N LEU A 205 10.80 13.45 27.09
CA LEU A 205 12.16 12.92 26.93
C LEU A 205 13.15 14.08 26.89
N GLY A 206 14.38 13.81 27.34
CA GLY A 206 15.49 14.74 27.19
C GLY A 206 15.95 14.87 25.74
N THR A 207 16.41 16.06 25.36
CA THR A 207 16.85 16.41 24.00
C THR A 207 17.90 15.44 23.44
N GLU A 208 18.92 15.10 24.23
CA GLU A 208 19.97 14.15 23.80
C GLU A 208 19.42 12.78 23.39
N ARG A 209 18.38 12.31 24.09
CA ARG A 209 17.75 11.02 23.79
C ARG A 209 16.93 11.12 22.50
N CYS A 210 16.18 12.20 22.33
CA CYS A 210 15.43 12.43 21.09
C CYS A 210 16.34 12.57 19.88
N ASP A 211 17.44 13.33 19.98
CA ASP A 211 18.40 13.50 18.89
C ASP A 211 19.07 12.18 18.49
N ARG A 212 19.32 11.30 19.47
CA ARG A 212 19.81 9.94 19.21
C ARG A 212 18.77 9.13 18.46
N MET A 213 17.54 9.09 18.97
CA MET A 213 16.44 8.33 18.35
C MET A 213 16.13 8.82 16.94
N SER A 214 16.16 10.13 16.68
CA SER A 214 15.99 10.68 15.33
C SER A 214 17.12 10.28 14.39
N ARG A 215 18.37 10.24 14.87
CA ARG A 215 19.50 9.74 14.06
C ARG A 215 19.35 8.27 13.74
N GLU A 216 19.10 7.43 14.73
CA GLU A 216 18.90 5.98 14.54
C GLU A 216 17.70 5.68 13.62
N ALA A 217 16.59 6.43 13.77
CA ALA A 217 15.45 6.34 12.87
C ALA A 217 15.81 6.76 11.43
N GLY A 218 16.59 7.84 11.27
CA GLY A 218 17.09 8.28 9.97
C GLY A 218 17.99 7.24 9.31
N GLU A 219 18.92 6.65 10.06
CA GLU A 219 19.79 5.57 9.57
C GLU A 219 18.98 4.36 9.09
N ARG A 220 17.95 3.97 9.86
CA ARG A 220 17.05 2.88 9.48
C ARG A 220 16.27 3.21 8.21
N VAL A 221 15.67 4.40 8.14
CA VAL A 221 14.95 4.86 6.94
C VAL A 221 15.86 4.91 5.73
N ALA A 222 17.13 5.30 5.86
CA ALA A 222 18.06 5.35 4.74
C ALA A 222 18.30 3.95 4.14
N LEU A 223 18.44 2.93 4.98
CA LEU A 223 18.62 1.55 4.53
C LEU A 223 17.32 0.96 3.97
N GLU A 224 16.18 1.17 4.65
CA GLU A 224 14.86 0.73 4.18
C GLU A 224 14.42 1.44 2.89
N ALA A 225 14.85 2.68 2.67
CA ALA A 225 14.50 3.43 1.47
C ALA A 225 15.10 2.84 0.19
N CYS A 226 16.19 2.09 0.30
CA CYS A 226 16.81 1.38 -0.82
C CYS A 226 16.05 0.12 -1.23
N ASP A 227 15.10 -0.37 -0.43
CA ASP A 227 14.41 -1.63 -0.69
C ASP A 227 13.59 -1.57 -1.98
N GLY A 228 13.81 -2.58 -2.84
CA GLY A 228 13.15 -2.68 -4.16
C GLY A 228 13.75 -1.78 -5.24
N PHE A 229 14.83 -1.04 -4.95
CA PHE A 229 15.51 -0.20 -5.94
C PHE A 229 16.84 -0.80 -6.40
N GLY A 230 17.22 -0.49 -7.65
CA GLY A 230 18.50 -0.92 -8.22
C GLY A 230 19.69 -0.05 -7.79
N ALA A 231 20.90 -0.53 -8.09
CA ALA A 231 22.17 0.10 -7.69
C ALA A 231 22.24 1.61 -8.02
N ALA A 232 21.76 2.04 -9.19
CA ALA A 232 21.78 3.45 -9.58
C ALA A 232 20.98 4.36 -8.63
N ALA A 233 19.89 3.86 -8.06
CA ALA A 233 19.08 4.62 -7.10
C ALA A 233 19.75 4.66 -5.72
N VAL A 234 20.40 3.57 -5.31
CA VAL A 234 21.22 3.53 -4.10
C VAL A 234 22.37 4.55 -4.20
N THR A 235 23.06 4.61 -5.33
CA THR A 235 24.10 5.62 -5.57
C THR A 235 23.57 7.04 -5.42
N ARG A 236 22.40 7.36 -6.02
CA ARG A 236 21.79 8.69 -5.85
C ARG A 236 21.45 9.02 -4.40
N LEU A 237 20.92 8.06 -3.64
CA LEU A 237 20.67 8.25 -2.21
C LEU A 237 21.98 8.51 -1.46
N VAL A 238 23.03 7.74 -1.71
CA VAL A 238 24.35 7.93 -1.07
C VAL A 238 24.92 9.30 -1.40
N THR A 239 24.87 9.74 -2.66
CA THR A 239 25.29 11.09 -3.05
C THR A 239 24.47 12.16 -2.35
N HIS A 240 23.15 11.96 -2.22
CA HIS A 240 22.27 12.86 -1.46
C HIS A 240 22.66 12.93 0.02
N LEU A 241 22.85 11.78 0.68
CA LEU A 241 23.27 11.69 2.08
C LEU A 241 24.64 12.34 2.31
N ARG A 242 25.57 12.22 1.35
CA ARG A 242 26.85 12.93 1.42
C ARG A 242 26.65 14.45 1.33
N ALA A 243 25.87 14.91 0.36
CA ALA A 243 25.60 16.34 0.17
C ALA A 243 24.91 16.97 1.39
N THR A 244 24.03 16.23 2.06
CA THR A 244 23.33 16.68 3.28
C THR A 244 24.08 16.38 4.58
N ARG A 245 25.31 15.84 4.51
CA ARG A 245 26.14 15.41 5.66
C ARG A 245 25.46 14.39 6.60
N GLN A 246 24.62 13.54 6.03
CA GLN A 246 23.90 12.46 6.70
C GLN A 246 24.54 11.08 6.43
N LEU A 247 25.55 11.00 5.55
CA LEU A 247 26.37 9.80 5.39
C LEU A 247 27.39 9.70 6.54
N THR A 248 27.01 9.01 7.62
CA THR A 248 27.84 8.84 8.81
C THR A 248 28.57 7.49 8.82
N ALA A 249 29.67 7.41 9.58
CA ALA A 249 30.36 6.13 9.81
C ALA A 249 29.45 5.11 10.52
N GLY A 250 28.56 5.58 11.41
CA GLY A 250 27.53 4.76 12.05
C GLY A 250 26.55 4.15 11.05
N LEU A 251 26.06 4.94 10.09
CA LEU A 251 25.20 4.45 9.01
C LEU A 251 25.89 3.40 8.13
N ILE A 252 27.18 3.59 7.82
CA ILE A 252 27.95 2.62 7.02
C ILE A 252 28.15 1.32 7.80
N LEU A 253 28.52 1.42 9.09
CA LEU A 253 28.60 0.25 9.97
C LEU A 253 27.24 -0.47 10.03
N ARG A 254 26.15 0.28 10.23
CA ARG A 254 24.79 -0.27 10.25
C ARG A 254 24.46 -1.00 8.94
N ALA A 255 24.81 -0.43 7.79
CA ALA A 255 24.62 -1.07 6.49
C ALA A 255 25.33 -2.43 6.40
N VAL A 256 26.59 -2.49 6.86
CA VAL A 256 27.37 -3.73 6.91
C VAL A 256 26.73 -4.75 7.86
N LEU A 257 26.33 -4.33 9.07
CA LEU A 257 25.69 -5.18 10.08
C LEU A 257 24.27 -5.63 9.69
N SER A 258 23.61 -4.90 8.81
CA SER A 258 22.33 -5.29 8.19
C SER A 258 22.51 -6.12 6.92
N GLY A 259 23.75 -6.41 6.49
CA GLY A 259 24.02 -7.14 5.25
C GLY A 259 23.60 -6.39 3.98
N ARG A 260 23.38 -5.07 4.06
CA ARG A 260 23.03 -4.18 2.93
C ARG A 260 24.30 -3.80 2.16
N THR A 261 24.91 -4.79 1.54
CA THR A 261 26.20 -4.64 0.85
C THR A 261 26.15 -3.66 -0.31
N ASP A 262 25.04 -3.54 -1.02
CA ASP A 262 24.87 -2.57 -2.11
C ASP A 262 25.01 -1.13 -1.62
N PHE A 263 24.39 -0.81 -0.47
CA PHE A 263 24.52 0.51 0.16
C PHE A 263 25.94 0.73 0.68
N ALA A 264 26.51 -0.24 1.40
CA ALA A 264 27.87 -0.13 1.93
C ALA A 264 28.90 0.06 0.81
N LEU A 265 28.77 -0.68 -0.29
CA LEU A 265 29.61 -0.56 -1.47
C LEU A 265 29.48 0.82 -2.10
N ALA A 266 28.26 1.31 -2.33
CA ALA A 266 28.03 2.64 -2.89
C ALA A 266 28.60 3.75 -1.98
N ALA A 267 28.40 3.64 -0.67
CA ALA A 267 28.95 4.58 0.32
C ALA A 267 30.49 4.60 0.33
N LEU A 268 31.12 3.43 0.34
CA LEU A 268 32.57 3.31 0.33
C LEU A 268 33.18 3.77 -1.00
N ALA A 269 32.53 3.50 -2.14
CA ALA A 269 32.94 4.00 -3.44
C ALA A 269 32.89 5.53 -3.49
N GLU A 270 31.79 6.12 -3.03
CA GLU A 270 31.61 7.58 -2.97
C GLU A 270 32.65 8.27 -2.07
N LEU A 271 32.96 7.69 -0.91
CA LEU A 271 33.92 8.25 0.05
C LEU A 271 35.38 8.07 -0.40
N SER A 272 35.73 6.89 -0.91
CA SER A 272 37.11 6.57 -1.30
C SER A 272 37.49 7.03 -2.71
N GLY A 273 36.50 7.39 -3.55
CA GLY A 273 36.71 7.72 -4.96
C GLY A 273 37.08 6.53 -5.84
N GLN A 274 36.94 5.30 -5.35
CA GLN A 274 37.25 4.07 -6.10
C GLN A 274 36.06 3.57 -6.92
N ASP A 275 36.34 2.73 -7.91
CA ASP A 275 35.32 2.07 -8.71
C ASP A 275 34.57 1.00 -7.92
N HIS A 276 33.32 0.73 -8.29
CA HIS A 276 32.46 -0.23 -7.59
C HIS A 276 33.05 -1.65 -7.58
N ALA A 277 33.74 -2.06 -8.65
CA ALA A 277 34.37 -3.39 -8.73
C ALA A 277 35.61 -3.49 -7.82
N GLY A 278 36.39 -2.41 -7.71
CA GLY A 278 37.48 -2.26 -6.74
C GLY A 278 37.00 -2.42 -5.30
N VAL A 279 35.98 -1.66 -4.92
CA VAL A 279 35.37 -1.72 -3.58
C VAL A 279 34.79 -3.10 -3.28
N ALA A 280 34.06 -3.70 -4.23
CA ALA A 280 33.52 -5.06 -4.06
C ALA A 280 34.60 -6.11 -3.79
N ARG A 281 35.78 -5.97 -4.40
CA ARG A 281 36.93 -6.85 -4.16
C ARG A 281 37.53 -6.59 -2.79
N ALA A 282 37.70 -5.31 -2.42
CA ALA A 282 38.23 -4.93 -1.13
C ALA A 282 37.35 -5.39 0.04
N MET A 283 36.02 -5.32 -0.08
CA MET A 283 35.08 -5.85 0.93
C MET A 283 35.20 -7.38 1.15
N ARG A 284 35.86 -8.11 0.25
CA ARG A 284 36.07 -9.56 0.38
C ARG A 284 37.39 -9.93 1.08
N ASP A 285 38.37 -9.04 1.07
CA ASP A 285 39.72 -9.29 1.60
C ASP A 285 39.99 -8.33 2.78
N PRO A 286 40.22 -8.85 4.01
CA PRO A 286 40.45 -8.01 5.19
C PRO A 286 41.57 -6.99 5.02
N ARG A 287 42.64 -7.32 4.28
CA ARG A 287 43.78 -6.41 4.08
C ARG A 287 43.42 -5.28 3.14
N LEU A 288 42.79 -5.60 2.01
CA LEU A 288 42.33 -4.60 1.05
C LEU A 288 41.22 -3.72 1.67
N PHE A 289 40.41 -4.28 2.56
CA PHE A 289 39.39 -3.52 3.29
C PHE A 289 40.01 -2.50 4.25
N ALA A 290 41.13 -2.81 4.92
CA ALA A 290 41.82 -1.84 5.77
C ALA A 290 42.30 -0.62 4.98
N ASP A 291 42.94 -0.85 3.81
CA ASP A 291 43.35 0.24 2.92
C ASP A 291 42.16 1.08 2.41
N LEU A 292 41.03 0.43 2.11
CA LEU A 292 39.81 1.10 1.68
C LEU A 292 39.18 1.92 2.82
N HIS A 293 39.13 1.36 4.03
CA HIS A 293 38.59 2.00 5.23
C HIS A 293 39.32 3.31 5.53
N ASP A 294 40.65 3.28 5.46
CA ASP A 294 41.48 4.46 5.70
C ASP A 294 41.30 5.52 4.61
N ARG A 295 41.22 5.12 3.34
CA ARG A 295 40.93 6.02 2.22
C ARG A 295 39.53 6.63 2.29
N ALA A 296 38.55 5.89 2.83
CA ALA A 296 37.20 6.38 3.05
C ALA A 296 37.10 7.36 4.24
N GLY A 297 38.19 7.54 5.01
CA GLY A 297 38.24 8.45 6.15
C GLY A 297 37.38 7.99 7.34
N LEU A 298 37.17 6.68 7.46
CA LEU A 298 36.39 6.12 8.57
C LEU A 298 37.24 6.06 9.87
N PRO A 299 36.63 6.20 11.06
CA PRO A 299 37.35 6.07 12.32
C PRO A 299 37.98 4.68 12.49
N GLY A 300 39.29 4.61 12.78
CA GLY A 300 40.03 3.35 12.95
C GLY A 300 39.40 2.37 13.94
N ALA A 301 38.69 2.89 14.94
CA ALA A 301 37.93 2.12 15.92
C ALA A 301 36.84 1.21 15.33
N LEU A 302 36.34 1.51 14.12
CA LEU A 302 35.29 0.72 13.47
C LEU A 302 35.85 -0.44 12.65
N LEU A 303 37.15 -0.43 12.34
CA LEU A 303 37.77 -1.40 11.44
C LEU A 303 37.59 -2.85 11.91
N PRO A 304 37.86 -3.22 13.19
CA PRO A 304 37.69 -4.59 13.66
C PRO A 304 36.25 -5.09 13.54
N ALA A 305 35.29 -4.24 13.92
CA ALA A 305 33.86 -4.53 13.83
C ALA A 305 33.41 -4.78 12.38
N MET A 306 33.82 -3.91 11.46
CA MET A 306 33.46 -4.01 10.04
C MET A 306 34.08 -5.23 9.37
N GLN A 307 35.36 -5.52 9.63
CA GLN A 307 36.04 -6.70 9.09
C GLN A 307 35.36 -7.99 9.57
N ALA A 308 35.09 -8.10 10.86
CA ALA A 308 34.42 -9.27 11.43
C ALA A 308 33.00 -9.47 10.86
N ALA A 309 32.23 -8.39 10.73
CA ALA A 309 30.91 -8.45 10.12
C ALA A 309 30.96 -8.85 8.64
N LEU A 310 31.91 -8.34 7.85
CA LEU A 310 32.09 -8.72 6.44
C LEU A 310 32.50 -10.20 6.29
N SER A 311 33.40 -10.70 7.15
CA SER A 311 33.77 -12.11 7.18
C SER A 311 32.58 -13.01 7.54
N ALA A 312 31.84 -12.67 8.61
CA ALA A 312 30.65 -13.42 9.00
C ALA A 312 29.55 -13.41 7.92
N TRP A 313 29.41 -12.30 7.19
CA TRP A 313 28.49 -12.22 6.05
C TRP A 313 28.89 -13.14 4.91
N GLN A 314 30.20 -13.22 4.58
CA GLN A 314 30.68 -14.15 3.55
C GLN A 314 30.44 -15.61 3.94
N ASP A 315 30.61 -15.95 5.21
CA ASP A 315 30.34 -17.30 5.72
C ASP A 315 28.84 -17.64 5.64
N LEU A 316 27.95 -16.69 5.91
CA LEU A 316 26.51 -16.85 5.72
C LEU A 316 26.14 -17.09 4.24
N VAL A 317 26.73 -16.31 3.33
CA VAL A 317 26.50 -16.47 1.88
C VAL A 317 26.98 -17.84 1.39
N ARG A 318 28.12 -18.34 1.90
CA ARG A 318 28.65 -19.67 1.58
C ARG A 318 27.82 -20.80 2.19
N GLY A 319 27.29 -20.59 3.39
CA GLY A 319 26.52 -21.58 4.14
C GLY A 319 25.06 -21.75 3.69
N ALA A 320 24.59 -21.01 2.69
CA ALA A 320 23.19 -20.98 2.22
C ALA A 320 22.15 -20.81 3.34
N ALA A 321 22.54 -20.19 4.46
CA ALA A 321 21.64 -19.93 5.56
C ALA A 321 20.68 -18.80 5.15
N PRO A 322 19.36 -18.92 5.39
CA PRO A 322 18.42 -17.85 5.07
C PRO A 322 18.79 -16.61 5.88
N VAL A 323 19.13 -15.53 5.18
CA VAL A 323 19.31 -14.19 5.77
C VAL A 323 17.96 -13.77 6.31
N ARG A 324 17.85 -13.63 7.64
CA ARG A 324 16.61 -13.23 8.30
C ARG A 324 16.51 -11.70 8.35
N GLY A 325 15.36 -11.19 7.89
CA GLY A 325 14.90 -9.82 8.12
C GLY A 325 15.48 -8.77 7.16
N THR A 326 14.75 -7.66 7.06
CA THR A 326 15.20 -6.42 6.37
C THR A 326 16.07 -5.52 7.28
N GLY A 327 16.27 -5.94 8.53
CA GLY A 327 16.93 -5.19 9.61
C GLY A 327 18.36 -5.59 9.92
N LEU A 328 18.81 -5.28 11.13
CA LEU A 328 20.13 -5.65 11.64
C LEU A 328 20.25 -7.17 11.85
N SER A 329 21.39 -7.75 11.47
CA SER A 329 21.65 -9.17 11.71
C SER A 329 22.33 -9.38 13.05
N ARG A 330 21.65 -10.06 13.97
CA ARG A 330 22.19 -10.41 15.29
C ARG A 330 23.52 -11.17 15.20
N ARG A 331 23.63 -12.13 14.26
CA ARG A 331 24.86 -12.90 14.03
C ARG A 331 26.06 -12.03 13.63
N LEU A 332 25.83 -11.04 12.75
CA LEU A 332 26.88 -10.11 12.31
C LEU A 332 27.31 -9.21 13.47
N ILE A 333 26.36 -8.75 14.28
CA ILE A 333 26.63 -7.93 15.46
C ILE A 333 27.41 -8.73 16.52
N GLU A 334 27.01 -9.96 16.82
CA GLU A 334 27.72 -10.83 17.78
C GLU A 334 29.18 -11.05 17.34
N SER A 335 29.41 -11.28 16.04
CA SER A 335 30.75 -11.40 15.47
C SER A 335 31.56 -10.10 15.60
N ALA A 336 30.92 -8.95 15.36
CA ALA A 336 31.55 -7.64 15.51
C ALA A 336 31.89 -7.31 16.98
N ILE A 337 31.01 -7.63 17.93
CA ILE A 337 31.25 -7.47 19.36
C ILE A 337 32.43 -8.35 19.80
N ALA A 338 32.47 -9.61 19.38
CA ALA A 338 33.55 -10.53 19.69
C ALA A 338 34.92 -10.01 19.20
N ALA A 339 34.95 -9.42 18.00
CA ALA A 339 36.17 -8.84 17.43
C ALA A 339 36.64 -7.55 18.12
N CYS A 340 35.73 -6.82 18.78
CA CYS A 340 36.06 -5.60 19.54
C CYS A 340 36.45 -5.89 21.00
N GLY A 341 36.52 -7.16 21.42
CA GLY A 341 36.61 -7.57 22.82
C GLY A 341 37.92 -7.27 23.56
N ASP A 342 38.90 -6.61 22.95
CA ASP A 342 40.13 -6.21 23.65
C ASP A 342 39.86 -4.94 24.47
N LEU A 343 39.37 -5.16 25.71
CA LEU A 343 38.75 -4.19 26.63
C LEU A 343 39.67 -3.05 27.13
N SER A 344 40.90 -2.94 26.62
CA SER A 344 41.92 -2.03 27.16
C SER A 344 42.01 -0.68 26.44
N ASP A 345 41.39 -0.52 25.27
CA ASP A 345 41.47 0.72 24.48
C ASP A 345 40.28 1.68 24.79
N PRO A 346 40.54 2.87 25.36
CA PRO A 346 39.53 3.91 25.58
C PRO A 346 38.71 4.26 24.33
N ASP A 347 39.31 4.22 23.15
CA ASP A 347 38.69 4.61 21.89
C ASP A 347 37.64 3.60 21.40
N MET A 348 37.67 2.36 21.91
CA MET A 348 36.68 1.32 21.56
C MET A 348 35.37 1.42 22.35
N HIS A 349 35.36 2.16 23.48
CA HIS A 349 34.18 2.23 24.35
C HIS A 349 32.92 2.76 23.64
N PRO A 350 32.98 3.84 22.82
CA PRO A 350 31.81 4.31 22.07
C PRO A 350 31.32 3.31 21.02
N VAL A 351 32.24 2.56 20.40
CA VAL A 351 31.92 1.55 19.38
C VAL A 351 31.22 0.36 20.02
N ILE A 352 31.75 -0.16 21.12
CA ILE A 352 31.10 -1.25 21.89
C ILE A 352 29.71 -0.82 22.37
N ALA A 353 29.58 0.40 22.90
CA ALA A 353 28.28 0.94 23.30
C ALA A 353 27.29 1.04 22.13
N LEU A 354 27.76 1.37 20.92
CA LEU A 354 26.96 1.38 19.70
C LEU A 354 26.55 -0.04 19.28
N LEU A 355 27.49 -0.99 19.25
CA LEU A 355 27.24 -2.37 18.89
C LEU A 355 26.24 -3.04 19.85
N ASN A 356 26.37 -2.83 21.16
CA ASN A 356 25.42 -3.34 22.15
C ASN A 356 24.01 -2.74 21.97
N ARG A 357 23.91 -1.47 21.53
CA ARG A 357 22.61 -0.88 21.17
C ARG A 357 22.02 -1.56 19.94
N TYR A 358 22.82 -1.78 18.89
CA TYR A 358 22.39 -2.50 17.70
C TYR A 358 22.03 -3.96 18.00
N GLU A 359 22.72 -4.64 18.91
CA GLU A 359 22.36 -5.99 19.37
C GLU A 359 20.99 -6.00 20.05
N ALA A 360 20.78 -5.06 20.99
CA ALA A 360 19.50 -4.92 21.69
C ALA A 360 18.36 -4.47 20.75
N GLU A 361 18.66 -3.78 19.66
CA GLU A 361 17.71 -3.47 18.59
C GLU A 361 17.37 -4.72 17.78
N ALA A 362 18.38 -5.42 17.26
CA ALA A 362 18.22 -6.65 16.47
C ALA A 362 17.44 -7.72 17.24
N ALA A 363 17.74 -7.93 18.52
CA ALA A 363 17.02 -8.88 19.36
C ALA A 363 15.53 -8.49 19.54
N ARG A 364 15.22 -7.20 19.62
CA ARG A 364 13.82 -6.72 19.72
C ARG A 364 13.09 -6.90 18.40
N ASP A 365 13.73 -6.64 17.27
CA ASP A 365 13.12 -6.79 15.95
C ASP A 365 12.86 -8.26 15.62
N GLU A 366 13.81 -9.15 15.88
CA GLU A 366 13.60 -10.61 15.79
C GLU A 366 12.42 -11.06 16.67
N ALA A 367 12.36 -10.61 17.92
CA ALA A 367 11.25 -10.94 18.82
C ALA A 367 9.89 -10.41 18.31
N ARG A 368 9.86 -9.20 17.73
CA ARG A 368 8.64 -8.62 17.13
C ARG A 368 8.18 -9.41 15.91
N GLU A 369 9.10 -9.83 15.05
CA GLU A 369 8.77 -10.66 13.88
C GLU A 369 8.17 -12.00 14.31
N VAL A 370 8.80 -12.69 15.27
CA VAL A 370 8.30 -13.95 15.82
C VAL A 370 6.92 -13.75 16.48
N ALA A 371 6.75 -12.70 17.30
CA ALA A 371 5.47 -12.39 17.94
C ALA A 371 4.37 -12.10 16.92
N ARG A 372 4.66 -11.33 15.85
CA ARG A 372 3.71 -11.07 14.75
C ARG A 372 3.33 -12.34 14.02
N ALA A 373 4.28 -13.23 13.75
CA ALA A 373 4.00 -14.51 13.09
C ALA A 373 3.09 -15.40 13.95
N ILE A 374 3.36 -15.49 15.25
CA ILE A 374 2.52 -16.22 16.21
C ILE A 374 1.11 -15.62 16.26
N ALA A 375 1.00 -14.29 16.35
CA ALA A 375 -0.29 -13.60 16.37
C ALA A 375 -1.10 -13.81 15.08
N ALA A 376 -0.43 -13.75 13.92
CA ALA A 376 -1.07 -14.00 12.62
C ALA A 376 -1.58 -15.44 12.51
N GLN A 377 -0.79 -16.43 12.95
CA GLN A 377 -1.22 -17.83 12.98
C GLN A 377 -2.40 -18.04 13.94
N ALA A 378 -2.39 -17.39 15.11
CA ALA A 378 -3.50 -17.46 16.06
C ALA A 378 -4.78 -16.85 15.47
N LEU A 379 -4.69 -15.68 14.83
CA LEU A 379 -5.81 -15.04 14.17
C LEU A 379 -6.37 -15.91 13.03
N ALA A 380 -5.50 -16.50 12.20
CA ALA A 380 -5.91 -17.39 11.11
C ALA A 380 -6.63 -18.66 11.60
N ARG A 381 -6.20 -19.23 12.74
CA ARG A 381 -6.88 -20.35 13.38
C ARG A 381 -8.25 -19.95 13.91
N GLU A 382 -8.35 -18.77 14.52
CA GLU A 382 -9.62 -18.25 15.05
C GLU A 382 -10.61 -17.91 13.93
N THR A 383 -10.15 -17.32 12.82
CA THR A 383 -10.99 -17.06 11.65
C THR A 383 -11.47 -18.37 11.02
N ALA A 384 -10.59 -19.35 10.83
CA ALA A 384 -10.96 -20.67 10.31
C ALA A 384 -11.97 -21.38 11.21
N ARG A 385 -11.81 -21.27 12.53
CA ARG A 385 -12.77 -21.81 13.50
C ARG A 385 -14.16 -21.16 13.35
N ARG A 386 -14.22 -19.82 13.26
CA ARG A 386 -15.48 -19.09 13.07
C ARG A 386 -16.16 -19.41 11.74
N GLU A 387 -15.38 -19.56 10.68
CA GLU A 387 -15.87 -19.96 9.36
C GLU A 387 -16.43 -21.38 9.38
N ALA A 388 -15.76 -22.32 10.06
CA ALA A 388 -16.27 -23.67 10.26
C ALA A 388 -17.57 -23.70 11.09
N GLU A 389 -17.61 -22.98 12.23
CA GLU A 389 -18.82 -22.86 13.06
C GLU A 389 -19.99 -22.22 12.28
N ALA A 390 -19.71 -21.24 11.41
CA ALA A 390 -20.71 -20.61 10.54
C ALA A 390 -21.18 -21.56 9.43
N ALA A 391 -20.28 -22.33 8.82
CA ALA A 391 -20.61 -23.33 7.81
C ALA A 391 -21.49 -24.45 8.40
N ASP A 392 -21.15 -24.95 9.59
CA ASP A 392 -21.94 -25.95 10.30
C ASP A 392 -23.33 -25.41 10.66
N ALA A 393 -23.43 -24.14 11.08
CA ALA A 393 -24.70 -23.50 11.38
C ALA A 393 -25.56 -23.33 10.11
N ALA A 394 -24.95 -22.94 8.98
CA ALA A 394 -25.62 -22.81 7.69
C ALA A 394 -26.14 -24.17 7.19
N TRP A 395 -25.32 -25.23 7.31
CA TRP A 395 -25.74 -26.60 6.98
C TRP A 395 -26.93 -27.05 7.83
N ARG A 396 -26.87 -26.85 9.15
CA ARG A 396 -27.98 -27.16 10.07
C ARG A 396 -29.27 -26.41 9.69
N ALA A 397 -29.16 -25.13 9.33
CA ALA A 397 -30.30 -24.34 8.90
C ALA A 397 -30.89 -24.83 7.55
N ALA A 398 -30.04 -25.23 6.61
CA ALA A 398 -30.46 -25.79 5.33
C ALA A 398 -31.20 -27.13 5.52
N LEU A 399 -30.68 -28.01 6.38
CA LEU A 399 -31.30 -29.30 6.69
C LEU A 399 -32.68 -29.13 7.37
N GLU A 400 -32.80 -28.19 8.30
CA GLU A 400 -34.09 -27.87 8.93
C GLU A 400 -35.08 -27.27 7.93
N THR A 401 -34.62 -26.43 6.99
CA THR A 401 -35.46 -25.90 5.91
C THR A 401 -35.94 -27.02 4.99
N GLN A 402 -35.03 -27.92 4.58
CA GLN A 402 -35.37 -29.09 3.77
C GLN A 402 -36.38 -29.99 4.48
N ARG A 403 -36.17 -30.28 5.77
CA ARG A 403 -37.11 -31.02 6.62
C ARG A 403 -38.49 -30.38 6.58
N ARG A 404 -38.59 -29.07 6.83
CA ARG A 404 -39.89 -28.36 6.78
C ARG A 404 -40.56 -28.46 5.41
N THR A 405 -39.80 -28.32 4.33
CA THR A 405 -40.37 -28.41 2.97
C THR A 405 -40.77 -29.81 2.54
N ALA A 406 -40.00 -30.85 2.92
CA ALA A 406 -40.27 -32.23 2.57
C ALA A 406 -41.47 -32.78 3.35
N PHE A 407 -41.53 -32.53 4.66
CA PHE A 407 -42.65 -32.99 5.50
C PHE A 407 -43.92 -32.13 5.35
N ALA A 408 -43.83 -30.89 4.84
CA ALA A 408 -45.02 -30.13 4.42
C ALA A 408 -45.68 -30.73 3.17
N LYS A 409 -44.90 -31.36 2.27
CA LYS A 409 -45.42 -31.98 1.05
C LYS A 409 -46.17 -33.30 1.33
N GLU A 410 -45.81 -34.02 2.39
CA GLU A 410 -46.56 -35.21 2.84
C GLU A 410 -47.86 -34.88 3.57
N ALA A 411 -47.94 -33.71 4.23
CA ALA A 411 -49.17 -33.28 4.90
C ALA A 411 -50.30 -32.96 3.91
N ASP A 412 -49.97 -32.54 2.70
CA ASP A 412 -50.96 -32.22 1.64
C ASP A 412 -51.46 -33.47 0.88
N MET A 413 -50.81 -34.64 1.07
CA MET A 413 -51.27 -35.93 0.50
C MET A 413 -52.23 -36.72 1.42
N LYS A 414 -52.56 -36.21 2.61
CA LYS A 414 -53.56 -36.82 3.52
C LYS A 414 -54.77 -35.90 3.73
N ALA A 415 -55.51 -35.64 2.65
CA ALA A 415 -56.90 -35.17 2.70
C ALA A 415 -57.83 -36.26 2.11
N PRO A 416 -59.04 -36.46 2.67
CA PRO A 416 -59.70 -37.77 2.65
C PRO A 416 -60.38 -38.11 1.32
N LEU A 417 -60.27 -39.39 0.98
CA LEU A 417 -61.04 -40.09 -0.07
C LEU A 417 -62.55 -39.88 0.17
N VAL A 418 -63.23 -39.17 -0.75
CA VAL A 418 -64.70 -39.22 -0.86
C VAL A 418 -65.05 -40.06 -2.08
N VAL A 419 -65.62 -41.22 -1.81
CA VAL A 419 -66.14 -42.17 -2.80
C VAL A 419 -67.51 -41.70 -3.27
N ALA A 420 -67.66 -41.48 -4.56
CA ALA A 420 -68.94 -41.57 -5.28
C ALA A 420 -68.68 -42.21 -6.66
N VAL A 421 -69.48 -43.22 -6.96
CA VAL A 421 -69.38 -44.26 -8.01
C VAL A 421 -70.50 -43.99 -9.04
N PRO A 422 -70.54 -44.52 -10.29
CA PRO A 422 -69.51 -44.93 -11.27
C PRO A 422 -69.80 -44.38 -12.70
N GLU A 423 -68.87 -44.57 -13.66
CA GLU A 423 -69.12 -45.41 -14.86
C GLU A 423 -67.86 -45.62 -15.73
N THR A 424 -67.60 -46.91 -15.97
CA THR A 424 -66.86 -47.55 -17.07
C THR A 424 -65.32 -47.53 -17.17
N ALA A 425 -64.81 -48.77 -17.07
CA ALA A 425 -63.74 -49.40 -17.85
C ALA A 425 -62.28 -49.35 -17.35
N ASP A 426 -61.83 -50.54 -16.95
CA ASP A 426 -60.50 -51.17 -17.07
C ASP A 426 -59.23 -50.54 -16.46
N VAL A 427 -58.69 -51.30 -15.50
CA VAL A 427 -57.30 -51.35 -14.97
C VAL A 427 -56.67 -52.56 -15.71
N PRO A 428 -55.33 -52.69 -16.00
CA PRO A 428 -54.35 -52.53 -14.93
C PRO A 428 -52.84 -52.25 -15.20
N LEU A 429 -52.18 -51.78 -14.12
CA LEU A 429 -50.79 -52.03 -13.63
C LEU A 429 -49.61 -51.42 -14.43
N GLU A 430 -48.53 -50.87 -13.85
CA GLU A 430 -47.85 -51.08 -12.56
C GLU A 430 -46.98 -49.83 -12.24
N VAL A 431 -46.87 -49.44 -10.96
CA VAL A 431 -46.07 -48.29 -10.49
C VAL A 431 -44.78 -48.82 -9.83
N GLU A 432 -43.61 -48.46 -10.36
CA GLU A 432 -42.32 -48.69 -9.70
C GLU A 432 -42.17 -47.80 -8.44
N PRO A 433 -41.57 -48.30 -7.35
CA PRO A 433 -41.31 -47.48 -6.17
C PRO A 433 -40.17 -46.49 -6.44
N VAL A 434 -40.45 -45.21 -6.19
CA VAL A 434 -39.49 -44.11 -6.30
C VAL A 434 -38.33 -44.34 -5.32
N ASN A 435 -37.09 -44.42 -5.84
CA ASN A 435 -35.86 -44.51 -5.05
C ASN A 435 -35.52 -43.13 -4.45
N PRO A 436 -35.77 -42.89 -3.15
CA PRO A 436 -35.61 -41.57 -2.56
C PRO A 436 -34.14 -41.16 -2.43
N VAL A 437 -33.21 -42.12 -2.42
CA VAL A 437 -31.77 -41.85 -2.31
C VAL A 437 -31.23 -41.26 -3.62
N GLY A 438 -31.68 -41.78 -4.77
CA GLY A 438 -31.30 -41.25 -6.09
C GLY A 438 -31.72 -39.79 -6.27
N ALA A 439 -32.96 -39.47 -5.90
CA ALA A 439 -33.49 -38.10 -6.00
C ALA A 439 -32.77 -37.09 -5.08
N ILE A 440 -32.19 -37.55 -3.96
CA ILE A 440 -31.39 -36.71 -3.05
C ILE A 440 -30.01 -36.42 -3.66
N LEU A 441 -29.39 -37.40 -4.32
CA LEU A 441 -28.08 -37.22 -4.97
C LEU A 441 -28.18 -36.31 -6.20
N ASP A 442 -29.25 -36.43 -6.99
CA ASP A 442 -29.48 -35.64 -8.21
C ASP A 442 -29.79 -34.16 -7.91
N ALA A 443 -30.19 -33.82 -6.67
CA ALA A 443 -30.53 -32.46 -6.26
C ALA A 443 -29.35 -31.66 -5.66
N LEU A 444 -28.15 -32.26 -5.57
CA LEU A 444 -26.95 -31.59 -5.05
C LEU A 444 -26.27 -30.72 -6.14
N PRO A 445 -25.74 -29.53 -5.79
CA PRO A 445 -24.94 -28.72 -6.72
C PRO A 445 -23.74 -29.49 -7.27
N GLU A 446 -23.44 -29.38 -8.58
CA GLU A 446 -22.37 -30.16 -9.24
C GLU A 446 -20.99 -30.05 -8.57
N GLN A 447 -20.70 -28.95 -7.85
CA GLN A 447 -19.43 -28.79 -7.13
C GLN A 447 -19.28 -29.76 -5.95
N ILE A 448 -20.38 -30.24 -5.37
CA ILE A 448 -20.39 -31.21 -4.26
C ILE A 448 -20.29 -32.64 -4.79
N LEU A 449 -20.93 -32.94 -5.93
CA LEU A 449 -20.81 -34.24 -6.60
C LEU A 449 -19.39 -34.50 -7.12
N ALA A 450 -18.63 -33.44 -7.45
CA ALA A 450 -17.23 -33.54 -7.86
C ALA A 450 -16.29 -34.02 -6.75
N TRP A 451 -16.63 -33.82 -5.47
CA TRP A 451 -15.84 -34.34 -4.34
C TRP A 451 -16.08 -35.83 -4.07
N TYR A 452 -17.12 -36.42 -4.66
CA TYR A 452 -17.56 -37.79 -4.42
C TYR A 452 -17.74 -38.63 -5.69
N ARG A 453 -17.20 -38.20 -6.84
CA ARG A 453 -16.99 -39.14 -7.96
C ARG A 453 -15.87 -40.09 -7.53
N PRO A 454 -16.13 -41.41 -7.41
CA PRO A 454 -15.03 -42.35 -7.34
C PRO A 454 -14.28 -42.25 -8.67
N GLU A 455 -13.00 -41.87 -8.64
CA GLU A 455 -12.09 -42.34 -9.68
C GLU A 455 -12.24 -43.86 -9.72
N GLU A 456 -12.43 -44.44 -10.90
CA GLU A 456 -12.61 -45.89 -11.08
C GLU A 456 -11.51 -46.65 -10.32
N LEU A 457 -11.85 -47.14 -9.12
CA LEU A 457 -10.96 -47.91 -8.26
C LEU A 457 -10.99 -49.35 -8.72
N ASP A 458 -9.82 -49.96 -8.75
CA ASP A 458 -9.57 -51.33 -9.17
C ASP A 458 -10.56 -52.30 -8.49
N PRO A 459 -11.31 -53.14 -9.22
CA PRO A 459 -12.32 -54.03 -8.66
C PRO A 459 -11.80 -54.96 -7.55
N GLU A 460 -10.49 -55.23 -7.49
CA GLU A 460 -9.86 -55.98 -6.39
C GLU A 460 -9.87 -55.20 -5.05
N VAL A 461 -9.79 -53.86 -5.09
CA VAL A 461 -9.82 -52.99 -3.90
C VAL A 461 -11.25 -52.83 -3.38
N GLN A 462 -12.23 -52.81 -4.28
CA GLN A 462 -13.65 -52.79 -3.92
C GLN A 462 -14.03 -54.06 -3.15
N ALA A 463 -13.64 -55.24 -3.64
CA ALA A 463 -13.90 -56.51 -2.99
C ALA A 463 -13.21 -56.65 -1.62
N ALA A 464 -11.99 -56.08 -1.47
CA ALA A 464 -11.29 -56.05 -0.18
C ALA A 464 -11.96 -55.11 0.84
N THR A 465 -12.56 -54.01 0.37
CA THR A 465 -13.24 -53.03 1.22
C THR A 465 -14.58 -53.58 1.72
N ASP A 466 -15.34 -54.25 0.87
CA ASP A 466 -16.61 -54.88 1.25
C ASP A 466 -16.40 -56.00 2.29
N LEU A 467 -15.31 -56.77 2.16
CA LEU A 467 -14.94 -57.83 3.11
C LEU A 467 -14.53 -57.29 4.50
N VAL A 468 -13.97 -56.08 4.56
CA VAL A 468 -13.64 -55.38 5.82
C VAL A 468 -14.89 -54.79 6.47
N LEU A 469 -15.82 -54.27 5.66
CA LEU A 469 -17.06 -53.67 6.15
C LEU A 469 -18.04 -54.71 6.70
N ASP A 470 -18.11 -55.90 6.09
CA ASP A 470 -18.93 -57.01 6.61
C ASP A 470 -18.38 -57.56 7.95
N GLY A 471 -17.07 -57.49 8.19
CA GLY A 471 -16.44 -57.93 9.44
C GLY A 471 -16.57 -56.95 10.63
N LEU A 472 -16.90 -55.69 10.38
CA LEU A 472 -16.97 -54.65 11.41
C LEU A 472 -18.25 -54.70 12.26
N GLY A 473 -19.33 -55.33 11.75
CA GLY A 473 -20.60 -55.46 12.47
C GLY A 473 -20.54 -56.37 13.69
N ASP A 474 -19.89 -57.53 13.56
CA ASP A 474 -19.79 -58.53 14.64
C ASP A 474 -18.81 -58.08 15.74
N SER A 475 -17.71 -57.41 15.36
CA SER A 475 -16.71 -56.89 16.28
C SER A 475 -17.24 -55.79 17.22
N LEU A 476 -18.19 -54.96 16.76
CA LEU A 476 -18.78 -53.89 17.56
C LEU A 476 -19.86 -54.41 18.52
N LEU A 477 -20.60 -55.45 18.13
CA LEU A 477 -21.61 -56.10 18.97
C LEU A 477 -20.99 -56.89 20.13
N ASP A 478 -19.85 -57.53 19.91
CA ASP A 478 -19.11 -58.25 20.95
C ASP A 478 -18.50 -57.30 21.99
N HIS A 479 -17.99 -56.14 21.56
CA HIS A 479 -17.47 -55.12 22.48
C HIS A 479 -18.58 -54.49 23.34
N PHE A 480 -19.78 -54.32 22.78
CA PHE A 480 -20.93 -53.80 23.51
C PHE A 480 -21.45 -54.78 24.57
N ARG A 481 -21.52 -56.08 24.27
CA ARG A 481 -21.94 -57.12 25.24
C ARG A 481 -20.97 -57.25 26.41
N ALA A 482 -19.65 -57.21 26.14
CA ALA A 482 -18.63 -57.27 27.18
C ALA A 482 -18.66 -56.07 28.16
N SER A 483 -19.25 -54.94 27.75
CA SER A 483 -19.37 -53.74 28.59
C SER A 483 -20.56 -53.77 29.56
N GLN A 484 -21.58 -54.60 29.31
CA GLN A 484 -22.81 -54.69 30.11
C GLN A 484 -22.68 -55.62 31.32
N ASP A 485 -21.84 -56.67 31.26
CA ASP A 485 -21.72 -57.67 32.33
C ASP A 485 -20.90 -57.23 33.56
N ARG A 486 -20.41 -55.98 33.62
CA ARG A 486 -19.55 -55.48 34.72
C ARG A 486 -20.25 -54.64 35.79
N ALA A 487 -21.59 -54.55 35.78
CA ALA A 487 -22.31 -53.66 36.69
C ALA A 487 -23.48 -54.36 37.41
N GLU A 488 -23.19 -55.17 38.43
CA GLU A 488 -24.12 -55.39 39.55
C GLU A 488 -23.40 -55.29 40.91
N PRO A 489 -24.08 -54.83 41.98
CA PRO A 489 -23.46 -54.21 43.16
C PRO A 489 -23.55 -55.06 44.44
N GLU A 490 -22.68 -54.80 45.42
CA GLU A 490 -22.88 -55.23 46.83
C GLU A 490 -22.89 -54.03 47.79
N PRO A 491 -23.56 -54.16 48.97
CA PRO A 491 -24.20 -53.03 49.65
C PRO A 491 -23.59 -52.62 51.00
N ASP A 492 -23.77 -51.33 51.29
CA ASP A 492 -24.11 -50.65 52.56
C ASP A 492 -23.49 -51.06 53.92
N ALA A 493 -22.83 -50.09 54.58
CA ALA A 493 -22.59 -50.08 56.03
C ALA A 493 -22.26 -48.66 56.57
N SER A 494 -23.31 -47.89 56.84
CA SER A 494 -23.58 -47.07 58.06
C SER A 494 -22.47 -46.83 59.12
N ALA A 495 -22.28 -45.53 59.42
CA ALA A 495 -22.17 -44.85 60.74
C ALA A 495 -20.99 -45.13 61.72
N ASP A 496 -20.29 -44.04 62.13
CA ASP A 496 -20.39 -43.37 63.45
C ASP A 496 -19.04 -42.82 64.00
N LYS A 497 -19.09 -41.55 64.48
CA LYS A 497 -18.34 -40.93 65.60
C LYS A 497 -16.85 -40.44 65.51
N PRO A 498 -16.39 -39.56 66.45
CA PRO A 498 -15.79 -38.26 66.13
C PRO A 498 -14.41 -37.99 66.79
N GLU A 499 -13.91 -36.76 66.61
CA GLU A 499 -12.78 -36.04 67.23
C GLU A 499 -12.12 -36.63 68.50
N ARG A 500 -10.76 -36.68 68.56
CA ARG A 500 -9.85 -35.60 69.05
C ARG A 500 -8.51 -36.11 69.65
N ILE A 501 -7.40 -35.43 69.31
CA ILE A 501 -6.21 -35.02 70.13
C ILE A 501 -4.79 -35.40 69.61
N ALA A 502 -3.95 -34.34 69.55
CA ALA A 502 -2.47 -34.23 69.57
C ALA A 502 -1.70 -34.71 68.33
N ALA A 503 -0.75 -33.98 67.77
CA ALA A 503 0.14 -32.93 68.29
C ALA A 503 0.41 -31.85 67.24
#